data_AF-A0A499FWZ8-F1
#
_entry.id   AF-A0A499FWZ8-F1
#
_cell.length_a   1.000
_cell.length_b   1.000
_cell.length_c   1.000
_cell.angle_alpha   90.00
_cell.angle_beta   90.00
_cell.angle_gamma   90.00
#
_symmetry.space_group_name_H-M   'P 1'
#
loop_
_entity.id
_entity.type
_entity.pdbx_description
1 polymer ?
#
loop_
_entity_poly.entity_id
_entity_poly.type
_entity_poly.pdbx_seq_one_letter_code
_entity_poly.pdbx_strand_id
1 'polypeptide(L)'
;MAWCTALALCLLILQQGLVQPNAGIVEQIVHRAFHTMRELNTLIFWDVSEISLIHALPYPRIVLDNSTAFKDALRENCLVIMELKVTHARDVYNLVNSAFTKCAEHYLAKYVVLLFYDSKIAKTIENVNYYFDYMNIMSYVIVVQYPGKHIRNIVGYMKHNQFIVLNQTADFGIIFNARLHDLPLRAIVTESKPYSYLSKRLSLGGLDIEIAKIVAQKMGVSLSVNYFDSIWYENIPKLLSDKQMDMFLTQRGCNSVLKLPQLRLQEKLNVRMLMPKMQRFSFNLQFLKPYRPEVWYLLLLIISIAGVLNWVFWKRVRVNILMVIIFGYHQETSRLTALLVLVIQFLKFILLEAYLGQVTSFMIRLRYQENPQTLEQFFASDIMLNAPIGLNQFFSLLPTTLSEQLMEKIKLPRMSVTNENDFFQPGYAYIITEYASDALKNEVLEVSIFNSSFFYIMQEPLYELEMCYMFGKWSKFRSKFKECLERMYETGIILKLTDNAWRLPNKALNADSSTVLMFPDLVPVFRFIGYGWLVSVMCLAEERTMQRARILFFMCYDRFERVRFR
;
A
#
# COMPACT_ATOMS: atom_id res chain seq x y z
N MET A 1 64.79 -17.27 -32.23
CA MET A 1 63.54 -16.90 -31.54
C MET A 1 63.86 -16.28 -30.17
N ALA A 2 64.65 -15.20 -30.14
CA ALA A 2 65.07 -14.52 -28.89
C ALA A 2 65.31 -13.02 -29.11
N TRP A 3 64.62 -12.43 -30.10
CA TRP A 3 64.85 -11.04 -30.54
C TRP A 3 63.59 -10.16 -30.54
N CYS A 4 62.40 -10.68 -30.17
CA CYS A 4 61.17 -9.89 -30.14
C CYS A 4 60.76 -9.37 -28.75
N THR A 5 61.42 -9.80 -27.66
CA THR A 5 61.11 -9.35 -26.30
C THR A 5 61.91 -8.11 -25.86
N ALA A 6 62.99 -7.75 -26.56
CA ALA A 6 63.79 -6.57 -26.25
C ALA A 6 63.21 -5.25 -26.83
N LEU A 7 62.39 -5.33 -27.88
CA LEU A 7 61.84 -4.15 -28.57
C LEU A 7 60.55 -3.61 -27.94
N ALA A 8 59.84 -4.40 -27.12
CA ALA A 8 58.67 -3.92 -26.37
C ALA A 8 59.06 -3.11 -25.12
N LEU A 9 60.28 -3.31 -24.58
CA LEU A 9 60.78 -2.54 -23.44
C LEU A 9 61.39 -1.19 -23.83
N CYS A 10 61.87 -1.02 -25.07
CA CYS A 10 62.48 0.22 -25.54
C CYS A 10 61.47 1.30 -25.99
N LEU A 11 60.22 0.94 -26.26
CA LEU A 11 59.17 1.90 -26.64
C LEU A 11 58.48 2.58 -25.45
N LEU A 12 58.82 2.21 -24.21
CA LEU A 12 58.31 2.84 -22.98
C LEU A 12 59.19 3.99 -22.46
N ILE A 13 60.32 4.31 -23.11
CA ILE A 13 61.30 5.30 -22.62
C ILE A 13 61.27 6.64 -23.38
N LEU A 14 60.51 6.79 -24.46
CA LEU A 14 60.44 8.03 -25.24
C LEU A 14 59.05 8.69 -25.22
N GLN A 15 58.68 9.21 -24.06
CA GLN A 15 57.84 10.41 -23.97
C GLN A 15 58.36 11.28 -22.83
N GLN A 16 59.48 11.97 -23.10
CA GLN A 16 59.95 13.11 -22.32
C GLN A 16 58.92 14.24 -22.46
N GLY A 17 57.93 14.23 -21.56
CA GLY A 17 57.04 15.35 -21.31
C GLY A 17 57.36 15.92 -19.93
N LEU A 18 57.60 17.23 -19.91
CA LEU A 18 58.03 18.10 -18.81
C LEU A 18 57.78 17.56 -17.40
N VAL A 19 58.85 17.63 -16.60
CA VAL A 19 58.84 17.45 -15.15
C VAL A 19 57.95 18.52 -14.51
N GLN A 20 56.81 18.12 -13.94
CA GLN A 20 56.07 18.91 -12.95
C GLN A 20 56.31 18.32 -11.55
N PRO A 21 56.47 19.17 -10.52
CA PRO A 21 56.79 18.74 -9.16
C PRO A 21 55.62 18.00 -8.49
N ASN A 22 55.97 17.20 -7.47
CA ASN A 22 55.10 16.28 -6.71
C ASN A 22 53.76 16.86 -6.20
N ALA A 23 53.67 18.19 -6.03
CA ALA A 23 52.45 18.88 -5.58
C ALA A 23 51.31 18.85 -6.63
N GLY A 24 51.64 18.76 -7.92
CA GLY A 24 50.64 18.96 -8.99
C GLY A 24 49.56 17.88 -9.11
N ILE A 25 49.84 16.62 -8.75
CA ILE A 25 48.88 15.51 -8.97
C ILE A 25 47.77 15.52 -7.92
N VAL A 26 48.10 15.72 -6.64
CA VAL A 26 47.09 15.81 -5.58
C VAL A 26 46.25 17.07 -5.78
N GLU A 27 46.87 18.19 -6.15
CA GLU A 27 46.17 19.43 -6.52
C GLU A 27 45.20 19.22 -7.70
N GLN A 28 45.62 18.51 -8.76
CA GLN A 28 44.75 18.18 -9.89
C GLN A 28 43.56 17.30 -9.47
N ILE A 29 43.78 16.31 -8.60
CA ILE A 29 42.70 15.46 -8.06
C ILE A 29 41.73 16.30 -7.24
N VAL A 30 42.22 17.16 -6.36
CA VAL A 30 41.38 18.04 -5.53
C VAL A 30 40.58 19.02 -6.40
N HIS A 31 41.25 19.74 -7.31
CA HIS A 31 40.58 20.67 -8.22
C HIS A 31 39.50 19.99 -9.04
N ARG A 32 39.80 18.81 -9.61
CA ARG A 32 38.81 18.06 -10.37
C ARG A 32 37.67 17.59 -9.47
N ALA A 33 37.94 17.08 -8.28
CA ALA A 33 36.90 16.62 -7.36
C ALA A 33 35.90 17.76 -7.04
N PHE A 34 36.40 18.95 -6.66
CA PHE A 34 35.57 20.11 -6.35
C PHE A 34 34.82 20.70 -7.56
N HIS A 35 35.36 20.58 -8.78
CA HIS A 35 34.68 21.07 -9.99
C HIS A 35 33.69 20.07 -10.60
N THR A 36 33.95 18.77 -10.47
CA THR A 36 33.13 17.72 -11.13
C THR A 36 32.00 17.25 -10.22
N MET A 37 32.20 17.27 -8.89
CA MET A 37 31.16 16.90 -7.93
C MET A 37 30.48 18.15 -7.39
N ARG A 38 29.17 18.26 -7.64
CA ARG A 38 28.35 19.44 -7.29
C ARG A 38 28.20 19.71 -5.78
N GLU A 39 28.84 18.94 -4.89
CA GLU A 39 28.56 18.95 -3.45
C GLU A 39 29.79 18.84 -2.54
N LEU A 40 31.03 18.82 -3.04
CA LEU A 40 32.21 18.79 -2.16
C LEU A 40 32.44 20.18 -1.54
N ASN A 41 32.41 20.23 -0.20
CA ASN A 41 32.47 21.49 0.55
C ASN A 41 33.66 21.56 1.51
N THR A 42 34.30 20.43 1.81
CA THR A 42 35.36 20.37 2.84
C THR A 42 36.45 19.38 2.47
N LEU A 43 37.70 19.83 2.58
CA LEU A 43 38.91 19.04 2.43
C LEU A 43 39.46 18.68 3.81
N ILE A 44 39.81 17.42 4.04
CA ILE A 44 40.37 16.97 5.31
C ILE A 44 41.76 16.39 5.04
N PHE A 45 42.79 16.97 5.65
CA PHE A 45 44.14 16.42 5.64
C PHE A 45 44.36 15.61 6.91
N TRP A 46 44.85 14.38 6.78
CA TRP A 46 45.15 13.50 7.90
C TRP A 46 46.59 12.99 7.81
N ASP A 47 47.40 13.35 8.82
CA ASP A 47 48.83 13.03 8.94
C ASP A 47 49.71 13.47 7.75
N VAL A 48 49.28 14.51 7.02
CA VAL A 48 49.97 14.99 5.82
C VAL A 48 51.15 15.88 6.21
N SER A 49 52.36 15.54 5.74
CA SER A 49 53.59 16.21 6.15
C SER A 49 54.07 17.33 5.22
N GLU A 50 53.55 17.40 4.00
CA GLU A 50 53.85 18.49 3.06
C GLU A 50 53.00 19.75 3.36
N ILE A 51 53.56 20.64 4.19
CA ILE A 51 52.97 21.94 4.56
C ILE A 51 52.66 22.81 3.31
N SER A 52 53.46 22.69 2.24
CA SER A 52 53.24 23.40 0.97
C SER A 52 51.92 23.04 0.30
N LEU A 53 51.55 21.76 0.32
CA LEU A 53 50.30 21.27 -0.27
C LEU A 53 49.07 21.76 0.53
N ILE A 54 49.24 21.86 1.84
CA ILE A 54 48.19 22.31 2.76
C ILE A 54 47.83 23.77 2.49
N HIS A 55 48.82 24.65 2.26
CA HIS A 55 48.58 26.08 2.07
C HIS A 55 48.21 26.51 0.65
N ALA A 56 48.58 25.72 -0.37
CA ALA A 56 48.38 26.08 -1.79
C ALA A 56 46.91 26.03 -2.26
N LEU A 57 46.07 25.20 -1.63
CA LEU A 57 44.70 24.95 -2.10
C LEU A 57 43.69 25.99 -1.59
N PRO A 58 42.78 26.52 -2.43
CA PRO A 58 41.83 27.59 -2.07
C PRO A 58 40.54 27.08 -1.39
N TYR A 59 40.47 25.81 -0.98
CA TYR A 59 39.26 25.17 -0.48
C TYR A 59 39.17 25.13 1.06
N PRO A 60 37.96 25.11 1.66
CA PRO A 60 37.79 24.96 3.11
C PRO A 60 38.45 23.66 3.59
N ARG A 61 39.35 23.77 4.58
CA ARG A 61 40.19 22.64 5.02
C ARG A 61 40.20 22.43 6.53
N ILE A 62 40.29 21.16 6.93
CA ILE A 62 40.53 20.69 8.29
C ILE A 62 41.83 19.89 8.28
N VAL A 63 42.76 20.18 9.17
CA VAL A 63 44.02 19.44 9.31
C VAL A 63 43.98 18.66 10.62
N LEU A 64 44.23 17.36 10.54
CA LEU A 64 44.18 16.41 11.64
C LEU A 64 45.48 15.64 11.70
N ASP A 65 46.01 15.46 12.91
CA ASP A 65 47.19 14.65 13.16
C ASP A 65 46.80 13.17 13.34
N ASN A 66 47.76 12.25 13.20
CA ASN A 66 47.55 10.81 13.38
C ASN A 66 47.00 10.40 14.76
N SER A 67 47.12 11.25 15.78
CA SER A 67 46.55 11.03 17.11
C SER A 67 45.07 11.39 17.21
N THR A 68 44.53 12.09 16.21
CA THR A 68 43.16 12.59 16.19
C THR A 68 42.28 11.73 15.27
N ALA A 69 41.23 11.15 15.85
CA ALA A 69 40.21 10.42 15.11
C ALA A 69 39.25 11.40 14.41
N PHE A 70 38.73 10.99 13.26
CA PHE A 70 37.82 11.81 12.44
C PHE A 70 36.49 12.14 13.14
N LYS A 71 36.00 11.29 14.05
CA LYS A 71 34.72 11.46 14.77
C LYS A 71 33.57 11.84 13.82
N ASP A 72 32.94 12.99 14.01
CA ASP A 72 31.79 13.49 13.24
C ASP A 72 32.20 14.40 12.06
N ALA A 73 33.50 14.54 11.77
CA ALA A 73 34.01 15.40 10.71
C ALA A 73 33.77 14.81 9.30
N LEU A 74 33.56 13.49 9.19
CA LEU A 74 33.35 12.82 7.90
C LEU A 74 31.88 12.84 7.52
N ARG A 75 31.60 13.37 6.33
CA ARG A 75 30.29 13.41 5.69
C ARG A 75 30.43 13.07 4.20
N GLU A 76 29.30 12.94 3.52
CA GLU A 76 29.24 12.69 2.07
C GLU A 76 30.00 13.75 1.24
N ASN A 77 30.04 14.99 1.73
CA ASN A 77 30.59 16.16 1.03
C ASN A 77 32.08 16.41 1.34
N CYS A 78 32.76 15.42 1.91
CA CYS A 78 34.15 15.53 2.33
C CYS A 78 35.08 14.76 1.38
N LEU A 79 36.22 15.39 1.06
CA LEU A 79 37.38 14.75 0.45
C LEU A 79 38.50 14.64 1.49
N VAL A 80 38.95 13.43 1.77
CA VAL A 80 39.98 13.15 2.77
C VAL A 80 41.27 12.80 2.06
N ILE A 81 42.33 13.55 2.34
CA ILE A 81 43.70 13.22 1.94
C ILE A 81 44.39 12.65 3.17
N MET A 82 44.79 11.39 3.07
CA MET A 82 45.48 10.69 4.16
C MET A 82 46.84 10.22 3.70
N GLU A 83 47.87 10.58 4.44
CA GLU A 83 49.23 10.11 4.20
C GLU A 83 49.52 8.94 5.14
N LEU A 84 49.83 7.77 4.57
CA LEU A 84 50.18 6.58 5.36
C LEU A 84 51.68 6.35 5.29
N LYS A 85 52.39 6.75 6.36
CA LYS A 85 53.82 6.46 6.55
C LYS A 85 53.97 5.05 7.13
N VAL A 86 53.97 4.05 6.26
CA VAL A 86 53.95 2.65 6.67
C VAL A 86 55.37 2.14 6.85
N THR A 87 55.77 1.83 8.09
CA THR A 87 57.02 1.07 8.33
C THR A 87 56.74 -0.43 8.47
N HIS A 88 55.61 -0.83 9.08
CA HIS A 88 55.17 -2.23 9.23
C HIS A 88 53.67 -2.42 8.93
N ALA A 89 53.26 -3.65 8.54
CA ALA A 89 51.87 -3.96 8.20
C ALA A 89 50.88 -3.84 9.38
N ARG A 90 51.33 -4.06 10.63
CA ARG A 90 50.53 -3.82 11.84
C ARG A 90 50.22 -2.34 12.05
N ASP A 91 51.05 -1.45 11.53
CA ASP A 91 50.89 -0.01 11.71
C ASP A 91 49.69 0.49 10.89
N VAL A 92 49.47 -0.05 9.68
CA VAL A 92 48.34 0.32 8.82
C VAL A 92 47.00 0.04 9.51
N TYR A 93 46.87 -1.14 10.12
CA TYR A 93 45.65 -1.50 10.85
C TYR A 93 45.37 -0.54 12.00
N ASN A 94 46.37 -0.32 12.85
CA ASN A 94 46.23 0.51 14.03
C ASN A 94 45.94 1.97 13.64
N LEU A 95 46.64 2.48 12.62
CA LEU A 95 46.44 3.84 12.08
C LEU A 95 45.03 4.01 11.52
N VAL A 96 44.60 3.14 10.61
CA VAL A 96 43.26 3.21 9.99
C VAL A 96 42.17 3.03 11.05
N ASN A 97 42.29 2.05 11.94
CA ASN A 97 41.28 1.79 12.97
C ASN A 97 41.19 2.96 13.99
N SER A 98 42.33 3.54 14.39
CA SER A 98 42.34 4.73 15.26
C SER A 98 41.70 5.94 14.58
N ALA A 99 41.98 6.18 13.30
CA ALA A 99 41.42 7.29 12.54
C ALA A 99 39.89 7.22 12.43
N PHE A 100 39.34 6.02 12.20
CA PHE A 100 37.90 5.80 12.03
C PHE A 100 37.14 5.47 13.33
N THR A 101 37.81 5.52 14.48
CA THR A 101 37.18 5.19 15.76
C THR A 101 35.98 6.12 16.02
N LYS A 102 34.81 5.51 16.28
CA LYS A 102 33.51 6.19 16.49
C LYS A 102 32.96 6.98 15.28
N CYS A 103 33.47 6.76 14.07
CA CYS A 103 32.94 7.41 12.87
C CYS A 103 31.81 6.59 12.24
N ALA A 104 30.58 7.11 12.21
CA ALA A 104 29.42 6.40 11.67
C ALA A 104 29.26 6.53 10.15
N GLU A 105 29.71 7.64 9.55
CA GLU A 105 29.43 8.00 8.15
C GLU A 105 30.68 7.94 7.23
N HIS A 106 31.76 7.31 7.69
CA HIS A 106 33.03 7.23 6.95
C HIS A 106 32.90 6.70 5.52
N TYR A 107 32.00 5.73 5.28
CA TYR A 107 31.81 5.12 3.96
C TYR A 107 31.24 6.06 2.89
N LEU A 108 30.70 7.23 3.28
CA LEU A 108 30.15 8.24 2.35
C LEU A 108 31.22 9.22 1.82
N ALA A 109 32.32 9.36 2.55
CA ALA A 109 33.42 10.28 2.20
C ALA A 109 34.30 9.71 1.08
N LYS A 110 35.06 10.60 0.43
CA LYS A 110 35.94 10.26 -0.69
C LYS A 110 37.38 10.33 -0.18
N TYR A 111 38.23 9.36 -0.54
CA TYR A 111 39.57 9.23 0.05
C TYR A 111 40.68 9.25 -1.00
N VAL A 112 41.73 10.03 -0.73
CA VAL A 112 43.00 10.02 -1.45
C VAL A 112 44.06 9.53 -0.47
N VAL A 113 44.58 8.33 -0.71
CA VAL A 113 45.60 7.69 0.12
C VAL A 113 46.96 7.94 -0.50
N LEU A 114 47.80 8.73 0.17
CA LEU A 114 49.17 8.98 -0.22
C LEU A 114 50.08 7.91 0.39
N LEU A 115 50.86 7.25 -0.46
CA LEU A 115 51.85 6.25 -0.07
C LEU A 115 53.20 6.61 -0.66
N PHE A 116 54.26 6.56 0.14
CA PHE A 116 55.63 6.63 -0.38
C PHE A 116 56.08 5.25 -0.86
N TYR A 117 56.77 5.23 -2.00
CA TYR A 117 57.29 3.99 -2.55
C TYR A 117 58.35 3.37 -1.63
N ASP A 118 58.13 2.11 -1.26
CA ASP A 118 59.07 1.22 -0.58
C ASP A 118 59.01 -0.18 -1.23
N SER A 119 60.02 -1.01 -0.98
CA SER A 119 60.11 -2.43 -1.30
C SER A 119 58.84 -3.25 -0.97
N LYS A 120 58.05 -2.82 0.02
CA LYS A 120 56.81 -3.48 0.47
C LYS A 120 55.52 -2.84 -0.05
N ILE A 121 55.59 -1.90 -1.00
CA ILE A 121 54.43 -1.10 -1.43
C ILE A 121 53.23 -1.92 -1.90
N ALA A 122 53.46 -3.03 -2.63
CA ALA A 122 52.39 -3.91 -3.11
C ALA A 122 51.57 -4.49 -1.94
N LYS A 123 52.26 -4.95 -0.89
CA LYS A 123 51.63 -5.47 0.33
C LYS A 123 50.90 -4.38 1.10
N THR A 124 51.42 -3.15 1.10
CA THR A 124 50.74 -1.99 1.72
C THR A 124 49.45 -1.66 0.98
N ILE A 125 49.46 -1.66 -0.36
CA ILE A 125 48.27 -1.43 -1.20
C ILE A 125 47.20 -2.51 -0.94
N GLU A 126 47.61 -3.78 -0.86
CA GLU A 126 46.69 -4.88 -0.51
C GLU A 126 46.07 -4.71 0.88
N ASN A 127 46.87 -4.32 1.88
CA ASN A 127 46.38 -4.06 3.23
C ASN A 127 45.38 -2.89 3.26
N VAL A 128 45.69 -1.80 2.54
CA VAL A 128 44.78 -0.65 2.42
C VAL A 128 43.45 -1.10 1.80
N ASN A 129 43.49 -1.87 0.71
CA ASN A 129 42.26 -2.40 0.11
C ASN A 129 41.47 -3.28 1.08
N TYR A 130 42.14 -4.21 1.77
CA TYR A 130 41.50 -5.10 2.75
C TYR A 130 40.75 -4.32 3.84
N TYR A 131 41.37 -3.29 4.41
CA TYR A 131 40.73 -2.49 5.46
C TYR A 131 39.63 -1.58 4.92
N PHE A 132 39.81 -0.98 3.75
CA PHE A 132 38.80 -0.12 3.15
C PHE A 132 37.57 -0.95 2.74
N ASP A 133 37.75 -2.17 2.23
CA ASP A 133 36.66 -3.10 1.96
C ASP A 133 35.96 -3.55 3.25
N TYR A 134 36.70 -3.82 4.32
CA TYR A 134 36.13 -4.15 5.63
C TYR A 134 35.24 -3.03 6.20
N MET A 135 35.66 -1.78 5.99
CA MET A 135 34.95 -0.56 6.38
C MET A 135 33.91 -0.10 5.33
N ASN A 136 33.74 -0.83 4.21
CA ASN A 136 32.84 -0.49 3.10
C ASN A 136 33.13 0.85 2.41
N ILE A 137 34.38 1.31 2.44
CA ILE A 137 34.83 2.50 1.73
C ILE A 137 35.04 2.16 0.26
N MET A 138 34.11 2.63 -0.58
CA MET A 138 34.14 2.33 -2.02
C MET A 138 34.84 3.40 -2.85
N SER A 139 34.76 4.67 -2.44
CA SER A 139 35.27 5.82 -3.19
C SER A 139 36.67 6.25 -2.72
N TYR A 140 37.69 5.52 -3.13
CA TYR A 140 39.08 5.89 -2.82
C TYR A 140 40.03 5.74 -4.00
N VAL A 141 41.13 6.49 -3.93
CA VAL A 141 42.27 6.43 -4.85
C VAL A 141 43.55 6.37 -4.05
N ILE A 142 44.51 5.60 -4.54
CA ILE A 142 45.86 5.49 -4.00
C ILE A 142 46.81 6.24 -4.92
N VAL A 143 47.62 7.12 -4.34
CA VAL A 143 48.69 7.85 -5.02
C VAL A 143 50.02 7.35 -4.45
N VAL A 144 50.81 6.69 -5.29
CA VAL A 144 52.15 6.23 -4.93
C VAL A 144 53.17 7.27 -5.38
N GLN A 145 53.85 7.88 -4.40
CA GLN A 145 54.88 8.89 -4.59
C GLN A 145 56.27 8.26 -4.62
N TYR A 146 57.12 8.70 -5.56
CA TYR A 146 58.50 8.23 -5.69
C TYR A 146 59.49 9.33 -5.27
N PRO A 147 59.73 9.52 -3.96
CA PRO A 147 60.62 10.59 -3.50
C PRO A 147 62.05 10.39 -4.05
N GLY A 148 62.61 11.45 -4.65
CA GLY A 148 63.99 11.48 -5.13
C GLY A 148 64.27 10.67 -6.42
N LYS A 149 63.26 10.10 -7.08
CA LYS A 149 63.41 9.43 -8.38
C LYS A 149 62.69 10.24 -9.46
N HIS A 150 63.25 10.34 -10.67
CA HIS A 150 62.59 10.95 -11.85
C HIS A 150 61.42 10.10 -12.40
N ILE A 151 60.80 9.26 -11.58
CA ILE A 151 59.70 8.37 -11.96
C ILE A 151 58.39 9.09 -11.67
N ARG A 152 57.44 9.04 -12.62
CA ARG A 152 56.11 9.63 -12.44
C ARG A 152 55.35 8.92 -11.32
N ASN A 153 54.67 9.68 -10.47
CA ASN A 153 53.77 9.13 -9.46
C ASN A 153 52.65 8.32 -10.13
N ILE A 154 52.27 7.22 -9.49
CA ILE A 154 51.23 6.32 -9.99
C ILE A 154 49.96 6.59 -9.21
N VAL A 155 48.86 6.82 -9.92
CA VAL A 155 47.53 7.00 -9.35
C VAL A 155 46.69 5.81 -9.75
N GLY A 156 45.94 5.21 -8.83
CA GLY A 156 45.10 4.07 -9.15
C GLY A 156 44.18 3.64 -8.02
N TYR A 157 43.41 2.59 -8.25
CA TYR A 157 42.54 1.99 -7.25
C TYR A 157 42.58 0.47 -7.36
N MET A 158 42.15 -0.22 -6.30
CA MET A 158 42.12 -1.68 -6.28
C MET A 158 40.75 -2.21 -6.71
N LYS A 159 40.77 -3.21 -7.59
CA LYS A 159 39.60 -4.01 -8.00
C LYS A 159 40.04 -5.46 -8.17
N HIS A 160 39.35 -6.41 -7.51
CA HIS A 160 39.68 -7.84 -7.58
C HIS A 160 41.18 -8.16 -7.33
N ASN A 161 41.77 -7.56 -6.30
CA ASN A 161 43.21 -7.65 -5.97
C ASN A 161 44.17 -7.18 -7.08
N GLN A 162 43.69 -6.43 -8.07
CA GLN A 162 44.51 -5.81 -9.11
C GLN A 162 44.53 -4.29 -8.95
N PHE A 163 45.71 -3.71 -9.12
CA PHE A 163 45.89 -2.26 -9.09
C PHE A 163 45.65 -1.67 -10.48
N ILE A 164 44.52 -0.98 -10.64
CA ILE A 164 44.14 -0.33 -11.89
C ILE A 164 44.73 1.08 -11.91
N VAL A 165 45.68 1.31 -12.82
CA VAL A 165 46.36 2.59 -12.99
C VAL A 165 45.45 3.57 -13.75
N LEU A 166 45.38 4.80 -13.25
CA LEU A 166 44.64 5.93 -13.82
C LEU A 166 45.61 6.91 -14.49
N ASN A 167 45.11 7.65 -15.48
CA ASN A 167 45.83 8.69 -16.22
C ASN A 167 45.95 10.01 -15.42
N GLN A 168 46.38 9.91 -14.15
CA GLN A 168 46.64 11.01 -13.20
C GLN A 168 45.42 11.78 -12.69
N THR A 169 44.26 11.63 -13.31
CA THR A 169 43.01 12.25 -12.85
C THR A 169 42.08 11.21 -12.23
N ALA A 170 41.49 11.54 -11.08
CA ALA A 170 40.57 10.68 -10.36
C ALA A 170 39.13 11.16 -10.51
N ASP A 171 38.29 10.32 -11.11
CA ASP A 171 36.84 10.49 -11.07
C ASP A 171 36.24 9.45 -10.12
N PHE A 172 35.93 9.87 -8.89
CA PHE A 172 35.43 8.96 -7.87
C PHE A 172 34.07 8.36 -8.23
N GLY A 173 33.26 9.00 -9.08
CA GLY A 173 32.00 8.44 -9.55
C GLY A 173 32.23 7.24 -10.47
N ILE A 174 33.18 7.37 -11.41
CA ILE A 174 33.59 6.26 -12.28
C ILE A 174 34.22 5.13 -11.46
N ILE A 175 35.12 5.45 -10.52
CA ILE A 175 35.77 4.45 -9.66
C ILE A 175 34.74 3.70 -8.81
N PHE A 176 33.82 4.44 -8.18
CA PHE A 176 32.75 3.84 -7.39
C PHE A 176 31.92 2.86 -8.21
N ASN A 177 31.45 3.26 -9.40
CA ASN A 177 30.68 2.37 -10.28
C ASN A 177 31.51 1.14 -10.72
N ALA A 178 32.78 1.34 -11.06
CA ALA A 178 33.66 0.25 -11.51
C ALA A 178 33.93 -0.78 -10.40
N ARG A 179 34.07 -0.33 -9.15
CA ARG A 179 34.24 -1.21 -7.97
C ARG A 179 32.94 -1.85 -7.51
N LEU A 180 31.80 -1.22 -7.78
CA LEU A 180 30.48 -1.77 -7.46
C LEU A 180 30.08 -2.91 -8.41
N HIS A 181 30.50 -2.81 -9.68
CA HIS A 181 30.21 -3.78 -10.73
C HIS A 181 30.59 -5.21 -10.33
N ASP A 182 29.77 -6.18 -10.72
CA ASP A 182 29.91 -7.63 -10.43
C ASP A 182 29.72 -8.06 -8.97
N LEU A 183 29.40 -7.13 -8.05
CA LEU A 183 29.14 -7.48 -6.66
C LEU A 183 27.73 -8.04 -6.44
N PRO A 184 27.53 -8.94 -5.46
CA PRO A 184 26.21 -9.43 -5.12
C PRO A 184 25.46 -8.45 -4.21
N LEU A 185 24.26 -8.05 -4.63
CA LEU A 185 23.27 -7.35 -3.82
C LEU A 185 22.32 -8.38 -3.21
N ARG A 186 22.43 -8.61 -1.90
CA ARG A 186 21.60 -9.58 -1.18
C ARG A 186 20.38 -8.88 -0.58
N ALA A 187 19.20 -9.23 -1.05
CA ALA A 187 17.93 -8.66 -0.61
C ALA A 187 17.08 -9.70 0.12
N ILE A 188 16.39 -9.27 1.18
CA ILE A 188 15.33 -10.04 1.83
C ILE A 188 13.97 -9.50 1.37
N VAL A 189 13.02 -10.40 1.11
CA VAL A 189 11.61 -10.08 0.90
C VAL A 189 10.71 -10.90 1.82
N THR A 190 9.55 -10.34 2.15
CA THR A 190 8.46 -11.01 2.90
C THR A 190 7.21 -11.09 2.05
N GLU A 191 6.27 -11.96 2.41
CA GLU A 191 4.97 -12.01 1.74
C GLU A 191 4.21 -10.68 1.92
N SER A 192 3.98 -10.01 0.80
CA SER A 192 3.21 -8.77 0.71
C SER A 192 2.85 -8.55 -0.77
N LYS A 193 1.77 -9.20 -1.23
CA LYS A 193 1.24 -8.93 -2.57
C LYS A 193 0.85 -7.42 -2.69
N PRO A 194 0.95 -6.80 -3.87
CA PRO A 194 1.51 -7.31 -5.12
C PRO A 194 3.03 -7.02 -5.18
N TYR A 195 3.62 -6.55 -4.08
CA TYR A 195 4.97 -5.98 -3.98
C TYR A 195 6.03 -7.07 -3.98
N SER A 196 5.84 -8.09 -3.16
CA SER A 196 6.67 -9.29 -3.14
C SER A 196 5.86 -10.48 -2.66
N TYR A 197 5.88 -11.57 -3.41
CA TYR A 197 5.18 -12.79 -3.05
C TYR A 197 5.84 -14.01 -3.65
N LEU A 198 5.63 -15.15 -3.00
CA LEU A 198 5.99 -16.43 -3.56
C LEU A 198 4.83 -16.96 -4.40
N SER A 199 5.06 -17.16 -5.70
CA SER A 199 4.04 -17.72 -6.59
C SER A 199 3.77 -19.19 -6.26
N LYS A 200 2.63 -19.73 -6.74
CA LYS A 200 2.32 -21.17 -6.62
C LYS A 200 3.38 -22.09 -7.23
N ARG A 201 4.21 -21.56 -8.15
CA ARG A 201 5.34 -22.28 -8.77
C ARG A 201 6.66 -22.09 -8.01
N LEU A 202 6.60 -21.60 -6.77
CA LEU A 202 7.76 -21.26 -5.93
C LEU A 202 8.71 -20.23 -6.57
N SER A 203 8.19 -19.42 -7.52
CA SER A 203 8.95 -18.33 -8.11
C SER A 203 8.65 -17.02 -7.37
N LEU A 204 9.70 -16.30 -7.01
CA LEU A 204 9.58 -14.98 -6.42
C LEU A 204 9.12 -13.97 -7.48
N GLY A 205 8.02 -13.27 -7.19
CA GLY A 205 7.44 -12.28 -8.08
C GLY A 205 6.84 -11.11 -7.29
N GLY A 206 6.65 -9.98 -7.96
CA GLY A 206 6.07 -8.79 -7.38
C GLY A 206 6.73 -7.51 -7.86
N LEU A 207 6.07 -6.38 -7.62
CA LEU A 207 6.50 -5.05 -8.06
C LEU A 207 7.92 -4.71 -7.58
N ASP A 208 8.21 -4.87 -6.29
CA ASP A 208 9.49 -4.50 -5.69
C ASP A 208 10.64 -5.36 -6.24
N ILE A 209 10.33 -6.63 -6.55
CA ILE A 209 11.30 -7.56 -7.15
C ILE A 209 11.63 -7.13 -8.57
N GLU A 210 10.63 -6.75 -9.38
CA GLU A 210 10.86 -6.24 -10.73
C GLU A 210 11.62 -4.91 -10.72
N ILE A 211 11.29 -4.00 -9.80
CA ILE A 211 12.04 -2.75 -9.59
C ILE A 211 13.50 -3.07 -9.25
N ALA A 212 13.74 -3.97 -8.29
CA ALA A 212 15.10 -4.32 -7.88
C ALA A 212 15.90 -4.98 -9.01
N LYS A 213 15.28 -5.82 -9.85
CA LYS A 213 15.95 -6.41 -11.02
C LYS A 213 16.42 -5.34 -12.00
N ILE A 214 15.56 -4.37 -12.32
CA ILE A 214 15.89 -3.27 -13.24
C ILE A 214 17.01 -2.41 -12.64
N VAL A 215 16.90 -2.06 -11.36
CA VAL A 215 17.92 -1.27 -10.66
C VAL A 215 19.26 -2.02 -10.60
N ALA A 216 19.25 -3.30 -10.23
CA ALA A 216 20.46 -4.13 -10.20
C ALA A 216 21.13 -4.24 -11.57
N GLN A 217 20.35 -4.43 -12.63
CA GLN A 217 20.86 -4.46 -14.00
C GLN A 217 21.49 -3.12 -14.40
N LYS A 218 20.88 -1.98 -14.03
CA LYS A 218 21.43 -0.65 -14.30
C LYS A 218 22.68 -0.34 -13.49
N MET A 219 22.81 -0.92 -12.30
CA MET A 219 24.00 -0.83 -11.46
C MET A 219 25.13 -1.77 -11.90
N GLY A 220 24.85 -2.78 -12.72
CA GLY A 220 25.81 -3.83 -13.09
C GLY A 220 26.13 -4.78 -11.93
N VAL A 221 25.16 -5.04 -11.04
CA VAL A 221 25.32 -5.91 -9.87
C VAL A 221 24.45 -7.16 -10.01
N SER A 222 24.85 -8.25 -9.37
CA SER A 222 24.04 -9.47 -9.33
C SER A 222 23.04 -9.39 -8.17
N LEU A 223 21.75 -9.57 -8.45
CA LEU A 223 20.70 -9.54 -7.43
C LEU A 223 20.43 -10.96 -6.90
N SER A 224 20.56 -11.14 -5.59
CA SER A 224 20.16 -12.36 -4.88
C SER A 224 19.01 -12.01 -3.93
N VAL A 225 17.85 -12.63 -4.12
CA VAL A 225 16.64 -12.36 -3.32
C VAL A 225 16.27 -13.59 -2.52
N ASN A 226 16.21 -13.44 -1.20
CA ASN A 226 15.80 -14.49 -0.27
C ASN A 226 14.42 -14.18 0.30
N TYR A 227 13.52 -15.16 0.23
CA TYR A 227 12.22 -15.10 0.86
C TYR A 227 12.34 -15.43 2.35
N PHE A 228 11.73 -14.60 3.19
CA PHE A 228 11.58 -14.84 4.62
C PHE A 228 10.09 -14.82 4.97
N ASP A 229 9.68 -15.80 5.79
CA ASP A 229 8.34 -15.81 6.33
C ASP A 229 8.13 -14.60 7.26
N SER A 230 6.95 -13.99 7.16
CA SER A 230 6.48 -12.85 7.92
C SER A 230 6.61 -13.02 9.44
N ILE A 231 6.55 -14.26 9.95
CA ILE A 231 6.70 -14.60 11.38
C ILE A 231 8.08 -14.18 11.91
N TRP A 232 9.11 -14.14 11.06
CA TRP A 232 10.48 -13.81 11.45
C TRP A 232 10.86 -12.34 11.19
N TYR A 233 9.87 -11.47 10.99
CA TYR A 233 10.10 -10.05 10.68
C TYR A 233 11.00 -9.35 11.71
N GLU A 234 10.86 -9.69 13.00
CA GLU A 234 11.67 -9.11 14.08
C GLU A 234 13.17 -9.38 13.93
N ASN A 235 13.56 -10.43 13.18
CA ASN A 235 14.96 -10.76 12.92
C ASN A 235 15.58 -9.98 11.76
N ILE A 236 14.77 -9.34 10.89
CA ILE A 236 15.27 -8.65 9.69
C ILE A 236 16.24 -7.52 10.06
N PRO A 237 15.96 -6.62 11.03
CA PRO A 237 16.91 -5.60 11.44
C PRO A 237 18.25 -6.16 11.93
N LYS A 238 18.23 -7.33 12.58
CA LYS A 238 19.43 -8.04 13.04
C LYS A 238 20.24 -8.56 11.86
N LEU A 239 19.60 -9.21 10.88
CA LEU A 239 20.27 -9.70 9.66
C LEU A 239 20.92 -8.58 8.85
N LEU A 240 20.26 -7.42 8.77
CA LEU A 240 20.80 -6.20 8.15
C LEU A 240 21.94 -5.59 8.97
N SER A 241 21.97 -5.79 10.29
CA SER A 241 23.06 -5.27 11.15
C SER A 241 24.28 -6.19 11.14
N ASP A 242 24.07 -7.51 11.10
CA ASP A 242 25.09 -8.56 11.18
C ASP A 242 25.81 -8.84 9.85
N LYS A 243 25.67 -7.94 8.86
CA LYS A 243 26.27 -8.04 7.52
C LYS A 243 25.83 -9.24 6.66
N GLN A 244 24.73 -9.90 7.02
CA GLN A 244 24.22 -11.06 6.29
C GLN A 244 23.46 -10.67 5.02
N MET A 245 22.73 -9.55 5.06
CA MET A 245 21.87 -9.09 3.96
C MET A 245 22.00 -7.57 3.76
N ASP A 246 22.06 -7.13 2.52
CA ASP A 246 22.34 -5.72 2.17
C ASP A 246 21.09 -4.83 2.27
N MET A 247 19.92 -5.38 1.96
CA MET A 247 18.66 -4.64 1.98
C MET A 247 17.44 -5.51 2.32
N PHE A 248 16.42 -4.87 2.86
CA PHE A 248 15.05 -5.38 2.90
C PHE A 248 14.24 -4.67 1.82
N LEU A 249 13.79 -5.46 0.85
CA LEU A 249 13.23 -4.98 -0.40
C LEU A 249 11.71 -4.86 -0.37
N THR A 250 11.00 -5.56 0.51
CA THR A 250 9.54 -5.36 0.60
C THR A 250 9.23 -3.99 1.16
N GLN A 251 8.56 -3.15 0.38
CA GLN A 251 8.19 -1.81 0.83
C GLN A 251 7.24 -1.87 2.04
N ARG A 252 7.54 -1.07 3.06
CA ARG A 252 6.74 -0.94 4.29
C ARG A 252 6.69 0.52 4.73
N GLY A 253 5.77 0.85 5.63
CA GLY A 253 5.72 2.17 6.25
C GLY A 253 7.07 2.54 6.86
N CYS A 254 7.57 3.74 6.56
CA CYS A 254 8.81 4.25 7.11
C CYS A 254 8.72 4.33 8.65
N ASN A 255 9.70 3.77 9.35
CA ASN A 255 9.70 3.69 10.81
C ASN A 255 10.91 4.45 11.37
N SER A 256 10.65 5.59 12.01
CA SER A 256 11.69 6.45 12.59
C SER A 256 12.41 5.83 13.80
N VAL A 257 11.83 4.83 14.46
CA VAL A 257 12.42 4.13 15.61
C VAL A 257 13.57 3.21 15.18
N LEU A 258 13.48 2.66 13.97
CA LEU A 258 14.52 1.81 13.41
C LEU A 258 15.72 2.66 12.98
N LYS A 259 16.85 2.52 13.68
CA LYS A 259 18.13 3.19 13.38
C LYS A 259 18.83 2.65 12.12
N LEU A 260 18.09 2.13 11.14
CA LEU A 260 18.64 1.64 9.87
C LEU A 260 18.40 2.67 8.76
N PRO A 261 19.34 2.82 7.81
CA PRO A 261 19.13 3.68 6.66
C PRO A 261 17.88 3.26 5.88
N GLN A 262 16.96 4.21 5.74
CA GLN A 262 15.73 4.04 4.97
C GLN A 262 15.82 4.86 3.68
N LEU A 263 15.30 4.29 2.61
CA LEU A 263 15.13 4.95 1.32
C LEU A 263 13.63 5.17 1.11
N ARG A 264 13.21 6.43 1.19
CA ARG A 264 11.82 6.83 1.01
C ARG A 264 11.41 6.70 -0.46
N LEU A 265 10.24 6.12 -0.67
CA LEU A 265 9.60 6.02 -1.97
C LEU A 265 8.74 7.25 -2.22
N GLN A 266 8.57 7.61 -3.50
CA GLN A 266 7.70 8.74 -3.86
C GLN A 266 6.22 8.35 -3.82
N GLU A 267 5.92 7.05 -3.96
CA GLU A 267 4.57 6.53 -3.82
C GLU A 267 4.18 6.51 -2.35
N LYS A 268 3.01 7.08 -2.07
CA LYS A 268 2.41 7.07 -0.74
C LYS A 268 1.26 6.07 -0.73
N LEU A 269 1.08 5.41 0.40
CA LEU A 269 0.08 4.36 0.55
C LEU A 269 -1.02 4.83 1.51
N ASN A 270 -2.26 4.85 1.02
CA ASN A 270 -3.39 5.20 1.86
C ASN A 270 -3.81 4.01 2.71
N VAL A 271 -4.00 4.23 4.00
CA VAL A 271 -4.72 3.32 4.89
C VAL A 271 -6.18 3.71 4.85
N ARG A 272 -7.07 2.75 4.61
CA ARG A 272 -8.51 2.95 4.47
C ARG A 272 -9.27 2.06 5.44
N MET A 273 -10.52 2.42 5.68
CA MET A 273 -11.44 1.62 6.47
C MET A 273 -12.27 0.72 5.55
N LEU A 274 -12.25 -0.58 5.82
CA LEU A 274 -13.20 -1.54 5.29
C LEU A 274 -14.43 -1.53 6.20
N MET A 275 -15.56 -1.12 5.65
CA MET A 275 -16.79 -0.89 6.38
C MET A 275 -17.82 -1.97 6.06
N PRO A 276 -18.61 -2.42 7.04
CA PRO A 276 -19.68 -3.38 6.81
C PRO A 276 -20.86 -2.68 6.11
N LYS A 277 -21.43 -3.31 5.08
CA LYS A 277 -22.70 -2.88 4.49
C LYS A 277 -23.82 -3.24 5.47
N MET A 278 -24.49 -2.22 6.01
CA MET A 278 -25.65 -2.46 6.86
C MET A 278 -26.87 -2.75 6.00
N GLN A 279 -27.22 -4.03 5.89
CA GLN A 279 -28.49 -4.46 5.30
C GLN A 279 -29.57 -4.57 6.38
N ARG A 280 -30.10 -3.44 6.85
CA ARG A 280 -31.30 -3.44 7.69
C ARG A 280 -32.54 -3.29 6.81
N PHE A 281 -33.04 -4.41 6.31
CA PHE A 281 -34.27 -4.42 5.53
C PHE A 281 -35.50 -4.48 6.45
N SER A 282 -36.16 -3.33 6.68
CA SER A 282 -37.53 -3.31 7.21
C SER A 282 -38.52 -3.54 6.05
N PHE A 283 -38.50 -4.77 5.55
CA PHE A 283 -39.24 -5.23 4.38
C PHE A 283 -40.72 -4.82 4.30
N ASN A 284 -41.44 -4.81 5.41
CA ASN A 284 -42.88 -4.51 5.42
C ASN A 284 -43.19 -3.01 5.19
N LEU A 285 -42.26 -2.12 5.54
CA LEU A 285 -42.42 -0.67 5.38
C LEU A 285 -42.07 -0.18 3.97
N GLN A 286 -41.36 -0.98 3.17
CA GLN A 286 -40.88 -0.58 1.85
C GLN A 286 -42.00 -0.50 0.80
N PHE A 287 -43.06 -1.29 0.93
CA PHE A 287 -44.20 -1.25 -0.01
C PHE A 287 -45.21 -0.13 0.31
N LEU A 288 -45.24 0.36 1.55
CA LEU A 288 -46.09 1.49 1.93
C LEU A 288 -45.38 2.85 1.75
N LYS A 289 -44.04 2.88 1.72
CA LYS A 289 -43.22 4.08 1.55
C LYS A 289 -43.33 4.82 0.19
N PRO A 290 -43.61 4.19 -0.96
CA PRO A 290 -43.61 4.89 -2.26
C PRO A 290 -44.58 6.06 -2.24
N TYR A 291 -45.76 5.84 -1.71
CA TYR A 291 -46.69 6.91 -1.45
C TYR A 291 -46.50 7.50 -0.06
N ARG A 292 -46.57 8.83 -0.02
CA ARG A 292 -46.66 9.53 1.26
C ARG A 292 -47.97 9.11 1.96
N PRO A 293 -48.01 9.09 3.30
CA PRO A 293 -49.17 8.63 4.05
C PRO A 293 -50.47 9.36 3.67
N GLU A 294 -50.39 10.62 3.23
CA GLU A 294 -51.54 11.41 2.80
C GLU A 294 -52.27 10.79 1.60
N VAL A 295 -51.53 10.17 0.67
CA VAL A 295 -52.11 9.50 -0.52
C VAL A 295 -52.81 8.20 -0.10
N TRP A 296 -52.26 7.46 0.86
CA TRP A 296 -52.91 6.28 1.41
C TRP A 296 -54.21 6.62 2.14
N TYR A 297 -54.23 7.70 2.92
CA TYR A 297 -55.45 8.20 3.56
C TYR A 297 -56.49 8.63 2.53
N LEU A 298 -56.08 9.30 1.46
CA LEU A 298 -56.96 9.69 0.36
C LEU A 298 -57.54 8.46 -0.34
N LEU A 299 -56.76 7.42 -0.58
CA LEU A 299 -57.22 6.17 -1.18
C LEU A 299 -58.22 5.45 -0.27
N LEU A 300 -57.95 5.38 1.03
CA LEU A 300 -58.87 4.82 2.04
C LEU A 300 -60.18 5.62 2.09
N LEU A 301 -60.10 6.95 2.01
CA LEU A 301 -61.25 7.84 1.98
C LEU A 301 -62.09 7.63 0.70
N ILE A 302 -61.47 7.49 -0.48
CA ILE A 302 -62.19 7.18 -1.73
C ILE A 302 -62.88 5.82 -1.64
N ILE A 303 -62.20 4.78 -1.12
CA ILE A 303 -62.81 3.45 -0.92
C ILE A 303 -63.99 3.53 0.05
N SER A 304 -63.85 4.31 1.13
CA SER A 304 -64.91 4.48 2.13
C SER A 304 -66.12 5.21 1.53
N ILE A 305 -65.90 6.28 0.77
CA ILE A 305 -66.96 7.01 0.07
C ILE A 305 -67.65 6.08 -0.95
N ALA A 306 -66.89 5.30 -1.71
CA ALA A 306 -67.45 4.32 -2.64
C ALA A 306 -68.26 3.23 -1.93
N GLY A 307 -67.81 2.76 -0.77
CA GLY A 307 -68.53 1.82 0.09
C GLY A 307 -69.84 2.39 0.63
N VAL A 308 -69.82 3.62 1.14
CA VAL A 308 -71.01 4.33 1.62
C VAL A 308 -72.00 4.60 0.49
N LEU A 309 -71.53 5.04 -0.67
CA LEU A 309 -72.37 5.22 -1.86
C LEU A 309 -73.02 3.91 -2.30
N ASN A 310 -72.25 2.81 -2.31
CA ASN A 310 -72.76 1.49 -2.65
C ASN A 310 -73.80 0.99 -1.63
N TRP A 311 -73.61 1.29 -0.34
CA TRP A 311 -74.59 0.98 0.71
C TRP A 311 -75.87 1.79 0.56
N VAL A 312 -75.77 3.12 0.40
CA VAL A 312 -76.92 4.04 0.29
C VAL A 312 -77.74 3.76 -0.96
N PHE A 313 -77.09 3.43 -2.08
CA PHE A 313 -77.74 3.17 -3.35
C PHE A 313 -77.93 1.68 -3.67
N TRP A 314 -77.82 0.79 -2.68
CA TRP A 314 -77.91 -0.67 -2.87
C TRP A 314 -79.20 -1.13 -3.59
N LYS A 315 -80.31 -0.39 -3.47
CA LYS A 315 -81.57 -0.68 -4.18
C LYS A 315 -81.63 -0.13 -5.61
N ARG A 316 -80.83 0.89 -5.95
CA ARG A 316 -80.93 1.64 -7.23
C ARG A 316 -79.79 1.32 -8.19
N VAL A 317 -78.61 0.94 -7.68
CA VAL A 317 -77.44 0.58 -8.49
C VAL A 317 -77.25 -0.93 -8.41
N ARG A 318 -77.40 -1.64 -9.54
CA ARG A 318 -77.20 -3.10 -9.60
C ARG A 318 -75.73 -3.53 -9.50
N VAL A 319 -74.80 -2.59 -9.65
CA VAL A 319 -73.36 -2.86 -9.68
C VAL A 319 -72.72 -2.49 -8.36
N ASN A 320 -72.04 -3.45 -7.75
CA ASN A 320 -71.22 -3.21 -6.58
C ASN A 320 -69.95 -2.44 -6.99
N ILE A 321 -69.95 -1.13 -6.80
CA ILE A 321 -68.86 -0.21 -7.20
C ILE A 321 -67.52 -0.65 -6.60
N LEU A 322 -67.52 -1.24 -5.41
CA LEU A 322 -66.31 -1.73 -4.73
C LEU A 322 -65.69 -2.94 -5.44
N MET A 323 -66.51 -3.84 -5.99
CA MET A 323 -66.02 -4.96 -6.81
C MET A 323 -65.43 -4.49 -8.15
N VAL A 324 -65.94 -3.39 -8.71
CA VAL A 324 -65.40 -2.79 -9.93
C VAL A 324 -64.04 -2.12 -9.67
N ILE A 325 -63.92 -1.38 -8.56
CA ILE A 325 -62.67 -0.75 -8.14
C ILE A 325 -61.58 -1.80 -7.90
N ILE A 326 -61.90 -2.86 -7.15
CA ILE A 326 -60.90 -3.85 -6.71
C ILE A 326 -60.62 -4.88 -7.81
N PHE A 327 -61.64 -5.57 -8.31
CA PHE A 327 -61.48 -6.73 -9.20
C PHE A 327 -61.78 -6.44 -10.68
N GLY A 328 -62.22 -5.23 -11.03
CA GLY A 328 -62.50 -4.88 -12.43
C GLY A 328 -63.68 -5.67 -13.02
N TYR A 329 -64.63 -6.09 -12.20
CA TYR A 329 -65.80 -6.86 -12.65
C TYR A 329 -66.72 -5.99 -13.54
N HIS A 330 -67.10 -6.48 -14.72
CA HIS A 330 -67.95 -5.77 -15.67
C HIS A 330 -69.32 -6.46 -15.77
N GLN A 331 -70.39 -5.71 -15.49
CA GLN A 331 -71.76 -6.14 -15.71
C GLN A 331 -72.48 -5.06 -16.52
N GLU A 332 -73.53 -5.41 -17.26
CA GLU A 332 -74.23 -4.43 -18.10
C GLU A 332 -74.83 -3.29 -17.27
N THR A 333 -74.41 -2.06 -17.57
CA THR A 333 -74.70 -0.87 -16.76
C THR A 333 -75.45 0.21 -17.52
N SER A 334 -76.22 1.04 -16.79
CA SER A 334 -76.74 2.31 -17.29
C SER A 334 -75.61 3.30 -17.66
N ARG A 335 -75.86 4.17 -18.65
CA ARG A 335 -74.86 5.12 -19.22
C ARG A 335 -74.09 5.94 -18.18
N LEU A 336 -74.76 6.43 -17.13
CA LEU A 336 -74.12 7.21 -16.06
C LEU A 336 -73.18 6.38 -15.17
N THR A 337 -73.56 5.13 -14.91
CA THR A 337 -72.73 4.19 -14.14
C THR A 337 -71.52 3.76 -14.94
N ALA A 338 -71.66 3.59 -16.26
CA ALA A 338 -70.54 3.30 -17.17
C ALA A 338 -69.50 4.43 -17.18
N LEU A 339 -69.94 5.69 -17.23
CA LEU A 339 -69.06 6.86 -17.15
C LEU A 339 -68.28 6.89 -15.83
N LEU A 340 -68.98 6.67 -14.71
CA LEU A 340 -68.36 6.65 -13.38
C LEU A 340 -67.35 5.50 -13.23
N VAL A 341 -67.67 4.32 -13.76
CA VAL A 341 -66.74 3.19 -13.82
C VAL A 341 -65.50 3.51 -14.65
N LEU A 342 -65.65 4.15 -15.81
CA LEU A 342 -64.54 4.55 -16.67
C LEU A 342 -63.60 5.54 -15.96
N VAL A 343 -64.14 6.57 -15.30
CA VAL A 343 -63.36 7.54 -14.53
C VAL A 343 -62.58 6.86 -13.40
N ILE A 344 -63.22 5.93 -12.69
CA ILE A 344 -62.58 5.16 -11.63
C ILE A 344 -61.48 4.24 -12.17
N GLN A 345 -61.71 3.56 -13.30
CA GLN A 345 -60.70 2.69 -13.91
C GLN A 345 -59.49 3.50 -14.42
N PHE A 346 -59.73 4.67 -15.00
CA PHE A 346 -58.67 5.56 -15.44
C PHE A 346 -57.84 6.08 -14.25
N LEU A 347 -58.50 6.48 -13.16
CA LEU A 347 -57.83 6.88 -11.92
C LEU A 347 -57.03 5.71 -11.33
N LYS A 348 -57.62 4.51 -11.25
CA LYS A 348 -56.92 3.29 -10.80
C LYS A 348 -55.68 3.02 -11.64
N PHE A 349 -55.78 3.11 -12.95
CA PHE A 349 -54.66 2.88 -13.86
C PHE A 349 -53.50 3.86 -13.59
N ILE A 350 -53.79 5.17 -13.48
CA ILE A 350 -52.77 6.18 -13.19
C ILE A 350 -52.10 5.92 -11.84
N LEU A 351 -52.87 5.64 -10.79
CA LEU A 351 -52.32 5.33 -9.47
C LEU A 351 -51.49 4.04 -9.51
N LEU A 352 -51.94 3.00 -10.20
CA LEU A 352 -51.19 1.75 -10.27
C LEU A 352 -49.84 1.94 -10.99
N GLU A 353 -49.83 2.60 -12.14
CA GLU A 353 -48.61 2.88 -12.91
C GLU A 353 -47.65 3.78 -12.12
N ALA A 354 -48.16 4.84 -11.47
CA ALA A 354 -47.34 5.72 -10.64
C ALA A 354 -46.75 4.96 -9.44
N TYR A 355 -47.52 4.08 -8.81
CA TYR A 355 -47.05 3.24 -7.72
C TYR A 355 -45.98 2.25 -8.19
N LEU A 356 -46.21 1.53 -9.29
CA LEU A 356 -45.26 0.56 -9.86
C LEU A 356 -43.93 1.23 -10.24
N GLY A 357 -43.98 2.40 -10.87
CA GLY A 357 -42.80 3.18 -11.22
C GLY A 357 -42.00 3.61 -9.99
N GLN A 358 -42.68 4.07 -8.94
CA GLN A 358 -41.99 4.45 -7.71
C GLN A 358 -41.46 3.24 -6.93
N VAL A 359 -42.22 2.15 -6.79
CA VAL A 359 -41.74 0.91 -6.15
C VAL A 359 -40.48 0.41 -6.85
N THR A 360 -40.48 0.36 -8.19
CA THR A 360 -39.32 -0.10 -8.96
C THR A 360 -38.11 0.82 -8.74
N SER A 361 -38.32 2.15 -8.75
CA SER A 361 -37.26 3.12 -8.45
C SER A 361 -36.74 2.99 -7.01
N PHE A 362 -37.64 2.77 -6.04
CA PHE A 362 -37.29 2.55 -4.64
C PHE A 362 -36.55 1.23 -4.44
N MET A 363 -36.94 0.15 -5.12
CA MET A 363 -36.22 -1.13 -5.08
C MET A 363 -34.80 -0.99 -5.64
N ILE A 364 -34.61 -0.16 -6.67
CA ILE A 364 -33.27 0.14 -7.23
C ILE A 364 -32.45 1.03 -6.28
N ARG A 365 -33.05 2.05 -5.66
CA ARG A 365 -32.35 3.04 -4.80
C ARG A 365 -32.09 2.56 -3.37
N LEU A 366 -33.06 1.91 -2.71
CA LEU A 366 -32.96 1.47 -1.31
C LEU A 366 -31.98 0.32 -1.09
N ARG A 367 -31.45 -0.30 -2.16
CA ARG A 367 -30.27 -1.18 -2.07
C ARG A 367 -29.05 -0.45 -1.49
N TYR A 368 -29.07 0.89 -1.49
CA TYR A 368 -28.05 1.76 -0.94
C TYR A 368 -28.64 2.60 0.19
N GLN A 369 -28.77 2.05 1.41
CA GLN A 369 -28.77 2.93 2.58
C GLN A 369 -27.43 3.69 2.55
N GLU A 370 -27.44 5.00 2.84
CA GLU A 370 -26.22 5.81 2.86
C GLU A 370 -25.30 5.26 3.96
N ASN A 371 -24.44 4.32 3.57
CA ASN A 371 -23.43 3.79 4.46
C ASN A 371 -22.45 4.94 4.80
N PRO A 372 -21.87 4.97 6.01
CA PRO A 372 -20.92 6.00 6.41
C PRO A 372 -19.83 6.19 5.34
N GLN A 373 -19.76 7.38 4.75
CA GLN A 373 -18.76 7.71 3.74
C GLN A 373 -17.54 8.41 4.32
N THR A 374 -17.70 8.97 5.53
CA THR A 374 -16.66 9.74 6.23
C THR A 374 -16.34 9.15 7.60
N LEU A 375 -15.16 9.48 8.12
CA LEU A 375 -14.71 9.11 9.46
C LEU A 375 -15.64 9.67 10.53
N GLU A 376 -16.11 10.90 10.38
CA GLU A 376 -17.08 11.51 11.31
C GLU A 376 -18.38 10.70 11.40
N GLN A 377 -18.92 10.27 10.26
CA GLN A 377 -20.11 9.42 10.22
C GLN A 377 -19.83 8.04 10.83
N PHE A 378 -18.62 7.50 10.66
CA PHE A 378 -18.21 6.26 11.30
C PHE A 378 -18.18 6.40 12.83
N PHE A 379 -17.56 7.45 13.36
CA PHE A 379 -17.51 7.67 14.81
C PHE A 379 -18.91 7.91 15.41
N ALA A 380 -19.81 8.55 14.66
CA ALA A 380 -21.21 8.74 15.06
C ALA A 380 -22.05 7.44 14.99
N SER A 381 -21.61 6.44 14.21
CA SER A 381 -22.33 5.18 14.02
C SER A 381 -22.08 4.16 15.13
N ASP A 382 -22.99 3.20 15.30
CA ASP A 382 -22.83 2.08 16.25
C ASP A 382 -21.84 0.98 15.76
N ILE A 383 -21.09 1.24 14.69
CA ILE A 383 -20.16 0.26 14.11
C ILE A 383 -18.90 0.18 14.95
N MET A 384 -18.55 -1.03 15.38
CA MET A 384 -17.32 -1.30 16.12
C MET A 384 -16.17 -1.67 15.18
N LEU A 385 -14.96 -1.29 15.55
CA LEU A 385 -13.72 -1.61 14.85
C LEU A 385 -13.13 -2.92 15.38
N ASN A 386 -12.89 -3.88 14.50
CA ASN A 386 -12.16 -5.09 14.81
C ASN A 386 -10.69 -4.94 14.41
N ALA A 387 -9.85 -4.57 15.38
CA ALA A 387 -8.42 -4.35 15.18
C ALA A 387 -7.58 -5.30 16.05
N PRO A 388 -6.69 -6.14 15.47
CA PRO A 388 -5.83 -7.03 16.22
C PRO A 388 -4.79 -6.26 17.05
N ILE A 389 -4.22 -6.91 18.07
CA ILE A 389 -3.25 -6.30 19.00
C ILE A 389 -2.00 -5.77 18.25
N GLY A 390 -1.59 -6.43 17.16
CA GLY A 390 -0.45 -6.02 16.34
C GLY A 390 -0.56 -4.60 15.74
N LEU A 391 -1.78 -4.06 15.59
CA LEU A 391 -1.98 -2.70 15.09
C LEU A 391 -1.69 -1.60 16.13
N ASN A 392 -1.33 -1.93 17.37
CA ASN A 392 -0.99 -0.92 18.39
C ASN A 392 0.14 0.01 17.96
N GLN A 393 1.13 -0.51 17.24
CA GLN A 393 2.20 0.34 16.68
C GLN A 393 1.64 1.34 15.67
N PHE A 394 0.68 0.94 14.83
CA PHE A 394 0.02 1.84 13.89
C PHE A 394 -0.79 2.93 14.61
N PHE A 395 -1.54 2.58 15.65
CA PHE A 395 -2.31 3.57 16.44
C PHE A 395 -1.43 4.64 17.10
N SER A 396 -0.18 4.29 17.43
CA SER A 396 0.80 5.25 17.96
C SER A 396 1.32 6.26 16.92
N LEU A 397 1.14 5.98 15.63
CA LEU A 397 1.52 6.88 14.53
C LEU A 397 0.43 7.89 14.18
N LEU A 398 -0.81 7.63 14.61
CA LEU A 398 -1.96 8.48 14.32
C LEU A 398 -1.97 9.73 15.21
N PRO A 399 -2.60 10.84 14.77
CA PRO A 399 -2.88 11.98 15.63
C PRO A 399 -3.62 11.52 16.90
N THR A 400 -3.25 12.09 18.06
CA THR A 400 -3.75 11.65 19.38
C THR A 400 -5.27 11.61 19.44
N THR A 401 -5.95 12.63 18.93
CA THR A 401 -7.42 12.73 18.90
C THR A 401 -8.08 11.59 18.14
N LEU A 402 -7.55 11.25 16.96
CA LEU A 402 -8.08 10.19 16.10
C LEU A 402 -7.73 8.80 16.68
N SER A 403 -6.55 8.66 17.29
CA SER A 403 -6.15 7.42 17.98
C SER A 403 -7.09 7.11 19.15
N GLU A 404 -7.39 8.10 20.00
CA GLU A 404 -8.32 7.97 21.13
C GLU A 404 -9.74 7.58 20.66
N GLN A 405 -10.28 8.27 19.66
CA GLN A 405 -11.60 7.97 19.08
C GLN A 405 -11.68 6.56 18.48
N LEU A 406 -10.60 6.08 17.83
CA LEU A 406 -10.54 4.71 17.33
C LEU A 406 -10.46 3.69 18.46
N MET A 407 -9.69 3.97 19.52
CA MET A 407 -9.58 3.08 20.68
C MET A 407 -10.94 2.86 21.35
N GLU A 408 -11.78 3.89 21.44
CA GLU A 408 -13.15 3.77 21.97
C GLU A 408 -14.06 2.86 21.14
N LYS A 409 -13.85 2.81 19.81
CA LYS A 409 -14.61 1.95 18.89
C LYS A 409 -14.10 0.51 18.82
N ILE A 410 -12.99 0.17 19.48
CA ILE A 410 -12.41 -1.18 19.35
C ILE A 410 -13.30 -2.23 20.03
N LYS A 411 -13.59 -3.29 19.29
CA LYS A 411 -14.21 -4.50 19.80
C LYS A 411 -13.29 -5.19 20.81
N LEU A 412 -13.81 -5.46 22.01
CA LEU A 412 -13.16 -6.28 23.03
C LEU A 412 -13.86 -7.66 23.14
N PRO A 413 -13.12 -8.77 23.31
CA PRO A 413 -11.66 -8.89 23.39
C PRO A 413 -10.98 -8.78 22.01
N ARG A 414 -9.74 -8.27 22.00
CA ARG A 414 -8.93 -8.17 20.77
C ARG A 414 -8.26 -9.51 20.46
N MET A 415 -8.27 -9.91 19.18
CA MET A 415 -7.62 -11.13 18.73
C MET A 415 -6.09 -10.95 18.61
N SER A 416 -5.36 -12.03 18.92
CA SER A 416 -3.95 -12.19 18.54
C SER A 416 -3.87 -12.51 17.04
N VAL A 417 -2.82 -12.03 16.37
CA VAL A 417 -2.62 -12.11 14.90
C VAL A 417 -2.48 -13.56 14.39
N THR A 418 -2.37 -14.56 15.28
CA THR A 418 -1.98 -15.94 14.95
C THR A 418 -3.08 -16.88 14.44
N ASN A 419 -4.37 -16.48 14.44
CA ASN A 419 -5.45 -17.33 13.92
C ASN A 419 -5.94 -16.81 12.56
N GLU A 420 -5.38 -17.35 11.48
CA GLU A 420 -5.63 -16.94 10.08
C GLU A 420 -7.06 -17.22 9.57
N ASN A 421 -7.84 -18.03 10.29
CA ASN A 421 -9.13 -18.53 9.79
C ASN A 421 -10.34 -17.63 10.08
N ASP A 422 -10.22 -16.52 10.84
CA ASP A 422 -11.36 -15.73 11.34
C ASP A 422 -11.27 -14.21 11.07
N PHE A 423 -10.53 -13.77 10.04
CA PHE A 423 -10.20 -12.35 9.88
C PHE A 423 -11.42 -11.42 9.70
N PHE A 424 -12.45 -11.80 8.95
CA PHE A 424 -13.56 -10.91 8.61
C PHE A 424 -14.91 -11.42 9.10
N GLN A 425 -15.44 -10.74 10.11
CA GLN A 425 -16.76 -10.96 10.70
C GLN A 425 -17.71 -9.88 10.15
N PRO A 426 -18.87 -10.27 9.60
CA PRO A 426 -19.89 -9.33 9.16
C PRO A 426 -20.30 -8.37 10.29
N GLY A 427 -20.50 -7.09 9.96
CA GLY A 427 -20.99 -6.08 10.90
C GLY A 427 -19.90 -5.28 11.65
N TYR A 428 -18.63 -5.61 11.48
CA TYR A 428 -17.50 -4.85 12.03
C TYR A 428 -16.72 -4.12 10.96
N ALA A 429 -16.08 -3.00 11.35
CA ALA A 429 -15.14 -2.28 10.51
C ALA A 429 -13.70 -2.78 10.71
N TYR A 430 -12.87 -2.66 9.67
CA TYR A 430 -11.48 -3.12 9.66
C TYR A 430 -10.55 -2.07 9.07
N ILE A 431 -9.33 -1.99 9.57
CA ILE A 431 -8.28 -1.15 8.99
C ILE A 431 -7.55 -1.99 7.93
N ILE A 432 -7.51 -1.49 6.71
CA ILE A 432 -6.86 -2.15 5.58
C ILE A 432 -5.99 -1.15 4.82
N THR A 433 -4.94 -1.65 4.17
CA THR A 433 -4.18 -0.85 3.22
C THR A 433 -4.98 -0.71 1.92
N GLU A 434 -4.75 0.37 1.16
CA GLU A 434 -5.33 0.56 -0.17
C GLU A 434 -5.11 -0.66 -1.08
N TYR A 435 -3.92 -1.27 -0.97
CA TYR A 435 -3.62 -2.54 -1.60
C TYR A 435 -4.59 -3.67 -1.19
N ALA A 436 -4.73 -3.93 0.11
CA ALA A 436 -5.63 -4.98 0.58
C ALA A 436 -7.06 -4.70 0.13
N SER A 437 -7.46 -3.42 0.08
CA SER A 437 -8.74 -2.99 -0.49
C SER A 437 -8.93 -3.46 -1.94
N ASP A 438 -7.93 -3.23 -2.78
CA ASP A 438 -8.02 -3.59 -4.20
C ASP A 438 -7.86 -5.09 -4.45
N ALA A 439 -7.08 -5.79 -3.64
CA ALA A 439 -7.05 -7.25 -3.64
C ALA A 439 -8.42 -7.83 -3.23
N LEU A 440 -9.03 -7.32 -2.16
CA LEU A 440 -10.34 -7.76 -1.66
C LEU A 440 -11.49 -7.45 -2.64
N LYS A 441 -11.38 -6.39 -3.45
CA LYS A 441 -12.33 -6.13 -4.54
C LYS A 441 -12.28 -7.21 -5.62
N ASN A 442 -11.10 -7.79 -5.85
CA ASN A 442 -10.79 -8.60 -7.04
C ASN A 442 -10.65 -10.10 -6.76
N GLU A 443 -10.50 -10.52 -5.51
CA GLU A 443 -10.51 -11.93 -5.14
C GLU A 443 -11.95 -12.47 -5.04
N VAL A 444 -12.47 -12.98 -6.16
CA VAL A 444 -13.50 -14.04 -6.14
C VAL A 444 -12.79 -15.33 -5.75
N LEU A 445 -12.38 -15.43 -4.48
CA LEU A 445 -11.74 -16.64 -3.98
C LEU A 445 -12.82 -17.70 -3.73
N GLU A 446 -12.85 -18.70 -4.60
CA GLU A 446 -13.67 -19.93 -4.53
C GLU A 446 -13.52 -20.74 -3.22
N VAL A 447 -12.62 -20.32 -2.31
CA VAL A 447 -12.34 -21.01 -1.03
C VAL A 447 -12.21 -20.02 0.16
N SER A 448 -12.38 -18.70 -0.01
CA SER A 448 -12.16 -17.78 1.11
C SER A 448 -13.45 -17.31 1.77
N ILE A 449 -13.37 -17.21 3.10
CA ILE A 449 -14.40 -16.76 4.05
C ILE A 449 -14.79 -15.28 3.83
N PHE A 450 -14.13 -14.58 2.89
CA PHE A 450 -14.37 -13.18 2.60
C PHE A 450 -15.42 -12.99 1.49
N ASN A 451 -16.62 -12.56 1.89
CA ASN A 451 -17.68 -12.22 0.95
C ASN A 451 -17.75 -10.70 0.75
N SER A 452 -17.25 -10.22 -0.39
CA SER A 452 -17.21 -8.81 -0.80
C SER A 452 -18.60 -8.14 -0.85
N SER A 453 -19.68 -8.93 -0.89
CA SER A 453 -21.05 -8.40 -0.80
C SER A 453 -21.32 -7.72 0.54
N PHE A 454 -20.71 -8.16 1.64
CA PHE A 454 -20.96 -7.61 2.98
C PHE A 454 -20.13 -6.39 3.35
N PHE A 455 -19.13 -6.02 2.54
CA PHE A 455 -18.22 -4.92 2.88
C PHE A 455 -18.11 -3.92 1.74
N TYR A 456 -17.80 -2.67 2.08
CA TYR A 456 -17.40 -1.64 1.14
C TYR A 456 -16.20 -0.89 1.69
N ILE A 457 -15.43 -0.27 0.82
CA ILE A 457 -14.25 0.50 1.22
C ILE A 457 -14.65 1.96 1.30
N MET A 458 -14.39 2.57 2.45
CA MET A 458 -14.63 3.99 2.65
C MET A 458 -13.68 4.81 1.77
N GLN A 459 -14.21 5.88 1.16
CA GLN A 459 -13.42 6.70 0.23
C GLN A 459 -12.44 7.60 0.96
N GLU A 460 -12.82 8.13 2.12
CA GLU A 460 -11.93 8.93 2.96
C GLU A 460 -10.79 8.06 3.53
N PRO A 461 -9.52 8.42 3.27
CA PRO A 461 -8.38 7.70 3.84
C PRO A 461 -8.25 8.02 5.34
N LEU A 462 -7.90 6.99 6.12
CA LEU A 462 -7.62 7.13 7.55
C LEU A 462 -6.29 7.84 7.80
N TYR A 463 -5.27 7.46 7.03
CA TYR A 463 -3.91 7.97 7.15
C TYR A 463 -3.10 7.67 5.89
N GLU A 464 -2.14 8.54 5.57
CA GLU A 464 -1.24 8.36 4.43
C GLU A 464 0.14 7.93 4.94
N LEU A 465 0.60 6.73 4.55
CA LEU A 465 1.89 6.19 4.95
C LEU A 465 2.94 6.46 3.87
N GLU A 466 4.09 7.00 4.29
CA GLU A 466 5.30 7.00 3.47
C GLU A 466 5.88 5.58 3.44
N MET A 467 6.19 5.08 2.24
CA MET A 467 6.77 3.75 2.06
C MET A 467 8.29 3.83 1.94
N CYS A 468 8.99 2.85 2.50
CA CYS A 468 10.45 2.81 2.55
C CYS A 468 11.00 1.42 2.23
N TYR A 469 12.14 1.40 1.53
CA TYR A 469 13.09 0.27 1.58
C TYR A 469 14.08 0.47 2.72
N MET A 470 14.55 -0.61 3.33
CA MET A 470 15.54 -0.56 4.41
C MET A 470 16.87 -1.14 3.93
N PHE A 471 17.97 -0.49 4.31
CA PHE A 471 19.33 -0.94 3.99
C PHE A 471 20.10 -1.21 5.28
N GLY A 472 21.07 -2.13 5.23
CA GLY A 472 22.08 -2.22 6.28
C GLY A 472 22.91 -0.94 6.33
N LYS A 473 23.35 -0.50 7.52
CA LYS A 473 24.23 0.69 7.67
C LYS A 473 25.50 0.63 6.83
N TRP A 474 25.98 -0.58 6.59
CA TRP A 474 27.19 -0.89 5.85
C TRP A 474 26.93 -1.12 4.34
N SER A 475 25.68 -1.05 3.89
CA SER A 475 25.32 -1.37 2.50
C SER A 475 25.85 -0.30 1.54
N LYS A 476 26.86 -0.68 0.76
CA LYS A 476 27.46 0.12 -0.31
C LYS A 476 26.53 0.42 -1.49
N PHE A 477 25.39 -0.26 -1.58
CA PHE A 477 24.49 -0.17 -2.72
C PHE A 477 23.49 0.99 -2.60
N ARG A 478 23.21 1.47 -1.38
CA ARG A 478 22.12 2.44 -1.10
C ARG A 478 22.16 3.68 -2.00
N SER A 479 23.32 4.33 -2.11
CA SER A 479 23.45 5.59 -2.86
C SER A 479 23.14 5.41 -4.34
N LYS A 480 23.69 4.36 -4.95
CA LYS A 480 23.48 4.08 -6.37
C LYS A 480 22.07 3.55 -6.65
N PHE A 481 21.53 2.75 -5.73
CA PHE A 481 20.16 2.29 -5.79
C PHE A 481 19.19 3.47 -5.78
N LYS A 482 19.40 4.45 -4.89
CA LYS A 482 18.64 5.70 -4.83
C LYS A 482 18.68 6.45 -6.17
N GLU A 483 19.89 6.71 -6.69
CA GLU A 483 20.06 7.42 -7.98
C GLU A 483 19.32 6.70 -9.13
N CYS A 484 19.43 5.37 -9.21
CA CYS A 484 18.74 4.58 -10.22
C CYS A 484 17.22 4.61 -10.04
N LEU A 485 16.74 4.50 -8.80
CA LEU A 485 15.32 4.53 -8.48
C LEU A 485 14.70 5.90 -8.81
N GLU A 486 15.37 7.00 -8.47
CA GLU A 486 14.95 8.36 -8.80
C GLU A 486 14.82 8.54 -10.32
N ARG A 487 15.79 8.05 -11.10
CA ARG A 487 15.68 8.04 -12.57
C ARG A 487 14.49 7.21 -13.08
N MET A 488 14.16 6.11 -12.41
CA MET A 488 12.99 5.30 -12.78
C MET A 488 11.67 6.03 -12.50
N TYR A 489 11.62 6.85 -11.45
CA TYR A 489 10.50 7.75 -11.18
C TYR A 489 10.42 8.85 -12.25
N GLU A 490 11.53 9.55 -12.53
CA GLU A 490 11.59 10.63 -13.52
C GLU A 490 11.19 10.18 -14.92
N THR A 491 11.51 8.94 -15.29
CA THR A 491 11.16 8.35 -16.58
C THR A 491 9.76 7.74 -16.64
N GLY A 492 9.02 7.72 -15.53
CA GLY A 492 7.67 7.14 -15.45
C GLY A 492 7.64 5.61 -15.54
N ILE A 493 8.79 4.92 -15.42
CA ILE A 493 8.85 3.46 -15.46
C ILE A 493 8.11 2.85 -14.28
N ILE A 494 8.26 3.45 -13.09
CA ILE A 494 7.56 3.00 -11.88
C ILE A 494 6.05 3.04 -12.10
N LEU A 495 5.50 4.16 -12.59
CA LEU A 495 4.07 4.30 -12.86
C LEU A 495 3.53 3.20 -13.79
N LYS A 496 4.29 2.84 -14.84
CA LYS A 496 3.93 1.74 -15.75
C LYS A 496 3.98 0.37 -15.07
N LEU A 497 4.98 0.10 -14.25
CA LEU A 497 5.09 -1.17 -13.51
C LEU A 497 3.96 -1.31 -12.50
N THR A 498 3.66 -0.22 -11.79
CA THR A 498 2.56 -0.08 -10.86
C THR A 498 1.24 -0.37 -11.58
N ASP A 499 0.89 0.34 -12.67
CA ASP A 499 -0.34 0.08 -13.45
C ASP A 499 -0.47 -1.39 -13.93
N ASN A 500 0.63 -1.99 -14.40
CA ASN A 500 0.62 -3.40 -14.81
C ASN A 500 0.37 -4.37 -13.65
N ALA A 501 0.95 -4.11 -12.48
CA ALA A 501 0.70 -4.90 -11.28
C ALA A 501 -0.78 -4.82 -10.86
N TRP A 502 -1.41 -3.65 -11.05
CA TRP A 502 -2.83 -3.41 -10.73
C TRP A 502 -3.83 -3.88 -11.81
N ARG A 503 -3.40 -4.14 -13.05
CA ARG A 503 -4.28 -4.68 -14.12
C ARG A 503 -4.57 -6.17 -13.99
N LEU A 504 -3.67 -6.95 -13.37
CA LEU A 504 -3.81 -8.41 -13.21
C LEU A 504 -5.05 -8.83 -12.39
N PRO A 505 -5.41 -8.14 -11.28
CA PRO A 505 -6.65 -8.43 -10.54
C PRO A 505 -7.95 -7.98 -11.24
N ASN A 506 -7.94 -6.86 -11.97
CA ASN A 506 -9.17 -6.28 -12.55
C ASN A 506 -9.79 -7.08 -13.70
N LYS A 507 -9.04 -8.01 -14.32
CA LYS A 507 -9.54 -8.82 -15.45
C LYS A 507 -10.60 -9.85 -15.04
N ALA A 508 -10.71 -10.20 -13.76
CA ALA A 508 -11.69 -11.15 -13.25
C ALA A 508 -13.09 -10.54 -13.01
N LEU A 509 -13.23 -9.20 -13.03
CA LEU A 509 -14.39 -8.49 -12.49
C LEU A 509 -15.51 -8.17 -13.49
N ASN A 510 -15.29 -8.33 -14.80
CA ASN A 510 -16.26 -7.86 -15.80
C ASN A 510 -17.37 -8.89 -16.12
N ALA A 511 -17.54 -9.92 -15.29
CA ALA A 511 -18.67 -10.83 -15.37
C ALA A 511 -19.62 -10.56 -14.19
N ASP A 512 -20.86 -10.20 -14.52
CA ASP A 512 -22.05 -10.30 -13.67
C ASP A 512 -22.34 -9.17 -12.69
N SER A 513 -22.66 -7.99 -13.24
CA SER A 513 -23.47 -6.97 -12.55
C SER A 513 -24.87 -6.82 -13.15
N SER A 514 -25.55 -7.92 -13.49
CA SER A 514 -26.86 -7.90 -14.17
C SER A 514 -28.00 -8.63 -13.44
N THR A 515 -27.89 -8.90 -12.13
CA THR A 515 -29.02 -9.44 -11.35
C THR A 515 -29.84 -8.32 -10.71
N VAL A 516 -30.88 -7.89 -11.44
CA VAL A 516 -31.71 -6.73 -11.11
C VAL A 516 -32.75 -7.03 -10.01
N LEU A 517 -33.17 -8.29 -9.81
CA LEU A 517 -34.06 -8.72 -8.71
C LEU A 517 -33.63 -10.06 -8.12
N MET A 518 -33.66 -10.18 -6.78
CA MET A 518 -33.45 -11.46 -6.09
C MET A 518 -34.69 -11.88 -5.29
N PHE A 519 -34.86 -13.19 -5.07
CA PHE A 519 -36.00 -13.76 -4.35
C PHE A 519 -36.27 -13.16 -2.95
N PRO A 520 -35.25 -12.79 -2.13
CA PRO A 520 -35.46 -12.13 -0.85
C PRO A 520 -36.26 -10.81 -0.97
N ASP A 521 -36.17 -10.12 -2.11
CA ASP A 521 -36.87 -8.86 -2.35
C ASP A 521 -38.40 -9.07 -2.51
N LEU A 522 -38.85 -10.29 -2.85
CA LEU A 522 -40.28 -10.63 -3.01
C LEU A 522 -40.91 -11.24 -1.75
N VAL A 523 -40.11 -11.66 -0.77
CA VAL A 523 -40.59 -12.21 0.52
C VAL A 523 -41.70 -11.38 1.18
N PRO A 524 -41.67 -10.04 1.18
CA PRO A 524 -42.67 -9.26 1.90
C PRO A 524 -44.03 -9.29 1.19
N VAL A 525 -44.03 -9.37 -0.15
CA VAL A 525 -45.25 -9.57 -0.95
C VAL A 525 -45.92 -10.88 -0.56
N PHE A 526 -45.16 -11.97 -0.43
CA PHE A 526 -45.69 -13.25 0.04
C PHE A 526 -46.23 -13.19 1.47
N ARG A 527 -45.58 -12.42 2.37
CA ARG A 527 -46.12 -12.18 3.72
C ARG A 527 -47.45 -11.43 3.69
N PHE A 528 -47.59 -10.39 2.85
CA PHE A 528 -48.86 -9.68 2.69
C PHE A 528 -49.99 -10.56 2.14
N ILE A 529 -49.69 -11.41 1.16
CA ILE A 529 -50.65 -12.41 0.66
C ILE A 529 -51.04 -13.37 1.79
N GLY A 530 -50.06 -13.86 2.56
CA GLY A 530 -50.30 -14.73 3.72
C GLY A 530 -51.21 -14.08 4.77
N TYR A 531 -50.97 -12.81 5.13
CA TYR A 531 -51.85 -12.07 6.03
C TYR A 531 -53.26 -11.92 5.46
N GLY A 532 -53.39 -11.62 4.17
CA GLY A 532 -54.70 -11.51 3.51
C GLY A 532 -55.49 -12.82 3.54
N TRP A 533 -54.83 -13.96 3.28
CA TRP A 533 -55.46 -15.27 3.39
C TRP A 533 -55.88 -15.60 4.82
N LEU A 534 -55.04 -15.30 5.81
CA LEU A 534 -55.36 -15.52 7.22
C LEU A 534 -56.60 -14.73 7.64
N VAL A 535 -56.68 -13.45 7.27
CA VAL A 535 -57.86 -12.61 7.54
C VAL A 535 -59.10 -13.15 6.82
N SER A 536 -58.98 -13.60 5.57
CA SER A 536 -60.10 -14.18 4.83
C SER A 536 -60.63 -15.47 5.47
N VAL A 537 -59.74 -16.35 5.95
CA VAL A 537 -60.12 -17.58 6.67
C VAL A 537 -60.82 -17.24 7.99
N MET A 538 -60.31 -16.24 8.73
CA MET A 538 -60.95 -15.78 9.97
C MET A 538 -62.36 -15.24 9.71
N CYS A 539 -62.55 -14.40 8.70
CA CYS A 539 -63.89 -13.90 8.32
C CYS A 539 -64.83 -15.03 7.88
N LEU A 540 -64.33 -16.03 7.14
CA LEU A 540 -65.14 -17.19 6.74
C LEU A 540 -65.54 -18.06 7.94
N ALA A 541 -64.65 -18.19 8.94
CA ALA A 541 -64.95 -18.88 10.19
C ALA A 541 -66.00 -18.11 11.01
N GLU A 542 -65.88 -16.79 11.10
CA GLU A 542 -66.87 -15.91 11.73
C GLU A 542 -68.24 -16.00 11.02
N GLU A 543 -68.27 -15.98 9.68
CA GLU A 543 -69.51 -16.12 8.93
C GLU A 543 -70.16 -17.50 9.18
N ARG A 544 -69.37 -18.58 9.12
CA ARG A 544 -69.85 -19.95 9.39
C ARG A 544 -70.41 -20.10 10.80
N THR A 545 -69.76 -19.52 11.80
CA THR A 545 -70.23 -19.56 13.19
C THR A 545 -71.50 -18.74 13.38
N MET A 546 -71.57 -17.55 12.78
CA MET A 546 -72.75 -16.69 12.81
C MET A 546 -73.96 -17.32 12.10
N GLN A 547 -73.75 -17.97 10.95
CA GLN A 547 -74.79 -18.71 10.23
C GLN A 547 -75.31 -19.90 11.06
N ARG A 548 -74.41 -20.68 11.68
CA ARG A 548 -74.81 -21.77 12.58
C ARG A 548 -75.58 -21.27 13.79
N ALA A 549 -75.13 -20.17 14.40
CA ALA A 549 -75.83 -19.54 15.52
C ALA A 549 -77.24 -19.05 15.11
N ARG A 550 -77.37 -18.47 13.91
CA ARG A 550 -78.67 -18.00 13.38
C ARG A 550 -79.62 -19.16 13.11
N ILE A 551 -79.13 -20.28 12.56
CA ILE A 551 -79.93 -21.50 12.32
C ILE A 551 -80.35 -22.15 13.64
N LEU A 552 -79.46 -22.22 14.63
CA LEU A 552 -79.78 -22.71 15.98
C LEU A 552 -80.79 -21.80 16.69
N PHE A 553 -80.66 -20.49 16.55
CA PHE A 553 -81.63 -19.52 17.08
C PHE A 553 -83.01 -19.70 16.45
N PHE A 554 -83.09 -19.88 15.13
CA PHE A 554 -84.36 -20.18 14.45
C PHE A 554 -84.95 -21.53 14.88
N MET A 555 -84.15 -22.58 15.05
CA MET A 555 -84.64 -23.87 15.56
C MET A 555 -85.11 -23.80 17.02
N CYS A 556 -84.43 -23.03 17.88
CA CYS A 556 -84.88 -22.79 19.24
C CYS A 556 -86.16 -21.95 19.29
N TYR A 557 -86.28 -20.91 18.45
CA TYR A 557 -87.47 -20.08 18.33
C TYR A 557 -88.69 -20.90 17.88
N ASP A 558 -88.53 -21.72 16.84
CA ASP A 558 -89.60 -22.58 16.31
C ASP A 558 -90.00 -23.72 17.28
N ARG A 559 -89.06 -24.20 18.10
CA ARG A 559 -89.34 -25.14 19.20
C ARG A 559 -90.05 -24.44 20.36
N PHE A 560 -89.75 -23.17 20.65
CA PHE A 560 -90.44 -22.37 21.67
C PHE A 560 -91.87 -22.03 21.24
N GLU A 561 -92.11 -21.73 19.97
CA GLU A 561 -93.44 -21.47 19.41
C GLU A 561 -94.33 -22.73 19.47
N ARG A 562 -93.77 -23.90 19.19
CA ARG A 562 -94.49 -25.20 19.32
C ARG A 562 -94.84 -25.58 20.76
N VAL A 563 -94.07 -25.15 21.75
CA VAL A 563 -94.39 -25.37 23.19
C VAL A 563 -95.44 -24.38 23.69
N ARG A 564 -95.59 -23.22 23.04
CA ARG A 564 -96.58 -22.19 23.41
C ARG A 564 -98.01 -22.50 22.94
N PHE A 565 -98.18 -23.43 22.00
CA PHE A 565 -99.46 -23.84 21.41
C PHE A 565 -99.91 -25.26 21.83
N ARG A 566 -99.25 -25.86 22.83
CA ARG A 566 -99.76 -26.99 23.62
C ARG A 566 -100.09 -26.47 25.01
#